data_AF-A0A7K4AIN0-F1
#
_entry.id   AF-A0A7K4AIN0-F1
#
_cell.length_a   1.000
_cell.length_b   1.000
_cell.length_c   1.000
_cell.angle_alpha   90.00
_cell.angle_beta   90.00
_cell.angle_gamma   90.00
#
_symmetry.space_group_name_H-M   'P 1'
#
loop_
_entity.id
_entity.type
_entity.pdbx_description
1 polymer ?
#
loop_
_entity_poly.entity_id
_entity_poly.type
_entity_poly.pdbx_seq_one_letter_code
_entity_poly.pdbx_strand_id
1 'polypeptide(L)' 'MFERKYENRGSSGGSRGGYNSGPREMTDVTCSECGKQTQVPFKPDGSRPVYCSECYQKHRPARSSGRY' A
#
# COMPACT_ATOMS: atom_id res chain seq x y z
N MET A 1 -54.84 -18.86 -6.22
CA MET A 1 -53.53 -19.38 -6.65
C MET A 1 -53.00 -18.36 -7.65
N PHE A 2 -51.94 -17.59 -7.41
CA PHE A 2 -50.54 -18.04 -7.42
C PHE A 2 -49.64 -17.17 -6.52
N GLU A 3 -48.95 -17.81 -5.58
CA GLU A 3 -47.82 -17.29 -4.80
C GLU A 3 -46.60 -17.08 -5.70
N ARG A 4 -46.04 -15.86 -5.76
CA ARG A 4 -44.70 -15.62 -6.30
C ARG A 4 -43.67 -15.68 -5.18
N LYS A 5 -43.17 -16.90 -4.96
CA LYS A 5 -41.96 -17.20 -4.19
C LYS A 5 -40.75 -16.54 -4.87
N TYR A 6 -40.06 -15.64 -4.19
CA TYR A 6 -38.71 -15.23 -4.58
C TYR A 6 -37.70 -16.11 -3.87
N GLU A 7 -37.45 -17.29 -4.44
CA GLU A 7 -36.34 -18.15 -4.05
C GLU A 7 -35.05 -17.57 -4.62
N ASN A 8 -34.42 -16.61 -3.93
CA ASN A 8 -33.07 -16.19 -4.26
C ASN A 8 -32.05 -17.13 -3.59
N ARG A 9 -31.98 -18.35 -4.11
CA ARG A 9 -30.92 -19.32 -3.83
C ARG A 9 -29.84 -19.17 -4.92
N GLY A 10 -29.13 -18.05 -4.93
CA GLY A 10 -27.86 -17.91 -5.66
C GLY A 10 -26.73 -18.36 -4.73
N SER A 11 -26.17 -19.56 -4.85
CA SER A 11 -25.23 -20.00 -5.89
C SER A 11 -24.02 -19.06 -6.02
N SER A 12 -22.92 -19.51 -5.41
CA SER A 12 -21.59 -19.59 -6.05
C SER A 12 -21.05 -18.33 -6.71
N GLY A 13 -20.05 -17.68 -6.11
CA GLY A 13 -19.15 -16.82 -6.88
C GLY A 13 -18.47 -15.74 -6.06
N GLY A 14 -17.20 -15.94 -5.74
CA GLY A 14 -16.40 -14.85 -5.19
C GLY A 14 -15.06 -15.30 -4.65
N SER A 15 -14.30 -16.05 -5.46
CA SER A 15 -12.86 -16.23 -5.29
C SER A 15 -12.22 -14.87 -5.06
N ARG A 16 -11.98 -14.51 -3.78
CA ARG A 16 -11.17 -13.34 -3.45
C ARG A 16 -9.73 -13.74 -3.73
N GLY A 17 -9.37 -13.59 -5.01
CA GLY A 17 -8.06 -13.89 -5.55
C GLY A 17 -6.99 -13.40 -4.60
N GLY A 18 -6.16 -14.35 -4.17
CA GLY A 18 -4.95 -14.05 -3.44
C GLY A 18 -4.17 -13.03 -4.25
N TYR A 19 -4.02 -11.84 -3.68
CA TYR A 19 -3.10 -10.84 -4.17
C TYR A 19 -1.71 -11.46 -4.12
N ASN A 20 -1.30 -12.06 -5.23
CA ASN A 20 0.08 -12.42 -5.50
C ASN A 20 0.84 -11.09 -5.64
N SER A 21 1.10 -10.43 -4.51
CA SER A 21 2.24 -9.56 -4.38
C SER A 21 3.43 -10.49 -4.54
N GLY A 22 3.90 -10.67 -5.78
CA GLY A 22 5.19 -11.30 -6.04
C GLY A 22 6.25 -10.69 -5.12
N PRO A 23 7.34 -11.43 -4.84
CA PRO A 23 8.36 -10.97 -3.90
C PRO A 23 8.85 -9.58 -4.32
N ARG A 24 8.43 -8.56 -3.56
CA ARG A 24 8.87 -7.18 -3.78
C ARG A 24 10.35 -7.16 -3.40
N GLU A 25 11.20 -6.87 -4.38
CA GLU A 25 12.62 -6.69 -4.14
C GLU A 25 12.81 -5.48 -3.21
N MET A 26 13.10 -5.77 -1.95
CA MET A 26 13.43 -4.78 -0.93
C MET A 26 14.90 -4.44 -1.10
N THR A 27 15.20 -3.17 -1.34
CA THR A 27 16.57 -2.68 -1.47
C THR A 27 17.00 -2.03 -0.16
N ASP A 28 18.11 -2.48 0.41
CA ASP A 28 18.74 -1.82 1.56
C ASP A 28 19.38 -0.49 1.12
N VAL A 29 18.96 0.59 1.76
CA VAL A 29 19.43 1.96 1.46
C VAL A 29 19.68 2.71 2.76
N THR A 30 20.57 3.70 2.69
CA THR A 30 20.90 4.57 3.82
C THR A 30 20.07 5.84 3.75
N CYS A 31 19.39 6.19 4.85
CA CYS A 31 18.64 7.44 4.94
C CYS A 31 19.57 8.65 4.81
N SER A 32 19.28 9.54 3.86
CA SER A 32 20.08 10.75 3.60
C SER A 32 19.97 11.81 4.72
N GLU A 33 18.99 11.70 5.60
CA GLU A 33 18.81 12.63 6.73
C GLU A 33 19.44 12.12 8.03
N CYS A 34 19.16 10.87 8.42
CA CYS A 34 19.57 10.33 9.73
C CYS A 34 20.64 9.24 9.65
N GLY A 35 21.01 8.78 8.45
CA GLY A 35 22.04 7.75 8.26
C GLY A 35 21.62 6.32 8.63
N LYS A 36 20.36 6.09 9.02
CA LYS A 36 19.87 4.74 9.34
C LYS A 36 19.70 3.89 8.08
N GLN A 37 19.98 2.58 8.19
CA GLN A 37 19.66 1.61 7.15
C GLN A 37 18.15 1.34 7.12
N THR A 38 17.56 1.36 5.93
CA THR A 38 16.13 1.11 5.72
C THR A 38 15.93 0.31 4.44
N GLN A 39 14.83 -0.45 4.37
CA GLN A 39 14.50 -1.23 3.19
C GLN A 39 13.38 -0.54 2.42
N VAL A 40 13.64 -0.26 1.15
CA VAL A 40 12.68 0.41 0.27
C VAL A 40 12.31 -0.48 -0.92
N PRO A 41 11.04 -0.44 -1.39
CA PRO A 41 10.59 -1.24 -2.53
C PRO A 41 10.92 -0.59 -3.89
N PHE A 42 11.75 0.45 -3.92
CA PHE A 42 12.14 1.18 -5.12
C PHE A 42 13.66 1.28 -5.23
N LYS A 43 14.19 1.28 -6.46
CA LYS A 43 15.62 1.51 -6.67
C LYS A 43 15.95 3.00 -6.45
N PRO A 44 16.90 3.35 -5.56
CA PRO A 44 17.37 4.72 -5.44
C PRO A 44 18.06 5.14 -6.73
N ASP A 45 17.60 6.21 -7.36
CA ASP A 45 18.13 6.67 -8.65
C ASP A 45 19.32 7.65 -8.51
N GLY A 46 19.64 8.05 -7.27
CA GLY A 46 20.73 8.98 -6.97
C GLY A 46 20.40 10.45 -7.21
N SER A 47 19.37 10.78 -8.00
CA SER A 47 18.89 12.17 -8.12
C SER A 47 18.00 12.59 -6.95
N ARG A 48 17.32 11.63 -6.29
CA ARG A 48 16.41 11.89 -5.17
C ARG A 48 16.95 11.31 -3.85
N PRO A 49 16.97 12.10 -2.76
CA PRO A 49 17.37 11.59 -1.45
C PRO A 49 16.37 10.56 -0.94
N VAL A 50 16.88 9.49 -0.31
CA VAL A 50 16.04 8.47 0.30
C VAL A 50 15.88 8.74 1.78
N TYR A 51 14.65 8.68 2.26
CA TYR A 51 14.32 8.90 3.66
C TYR A 51 13.71 7.65 4.27
N CYS A 52 14.05 7.37 5.53
CA CYS A 52 13.34 6.36 6.31
C CYS A 52 11.90 6.82 6.58
N SER A 53 11.04 5.88 7.00
CA SER A 53 9.62 6.16 7.30
C SER A 53 9.42 7.36 8.24
N GLU A 54 10.32 7.54 9.22
CA GLU A 54 10.28 8.64 10.18
C GLU A 54 10.63 9.98 9.53
N CYS A 55 11.77 10.06 8.83
CA CYS A 55 12.23 11.26 8.14
C CYS A 55 11.27 11.66 7.02
N TYR A 56 10.75 10.68 6.26
CA TYR A 56 9.74 10.91 5.23
C TYR A 56 8.47 11.54 5.80
N GLN A 57 8.01 11.10 6.98
CA GLN A 57 6.85 11.71 7.65
C GLN A 57 7.10 13.16 8.07
N LYS A 58 8.33 13.51 8.48
CA LYS A 58 8.72 14.89 8.83
C LYS A 58 8.79 15.80 7.61
N HIS A 59 9.32 15.28 6.50
CA HIS A 59 9.42 16.01 5.21
C HIS A 59 8.10 16.08 4.46
N ARG A 60 7.16 15.18 4.76
CA ARG A 60 5.85 15.19 4.13
C ARG A 60 5.14 16.49 4.54
N PRO A 61 4.82 17.40 3.59
CA PRO A 61 4.03 18.58 3.92
C PRO A 61 2.72 18.09 4.53
N ALA A 62 2.34 18.69 5.66
CA ALA A 62 1.10 18.37 6.35
C ALA A 62 -0.02 18.43 5.31
N ARG A 63 -0.48 17.26 4.88
CA ARG A 63 -1.63 17.18 3.98
C ARG A 63 -2.76 17.62 4.88
N SER A 64 -3.13 18.90 4.75
CA SER A 64 -4.25 19.53 5.42
C SER A 64 -5.30 18.44 5.57
N SER A 65 -5.46 17.99 6.81
CA SER A 65 -6.46 17.01 7.17
C SER A 65 -7.79 17.67 6.85
N GLY A 66 -8.21 17.52 5.60
CA GLY A 66 -9.52 17.89 5.11
C GLY A 66 -10.51 16.98 5.80
N ARG A 67 -10.83 17.34 7.04
CA ARG A 67 -12.15 17.06 7.60
C ARG A 67 -13.12 17.91 6.80
N TYR A 68 -13.87 17.27 5.92
CA TYR A 68 -15.25 17.67 5.66
C TYR A 68 -16.08 16.39 5.61
#